data_AF-Q8L1T4-F1
#
_entry.id   AF-Q8L1T4-F1
#
_cell.length_a   1.000
_cell.length_b   1.000
_cell.length_c   1.000
_cell.angle_alpha   90.00
_cell.angle_beta   90.00
_cell.angle_gamma   90.00
#
_symmetry.space_group_name_H-M   'P 1'
#
loop_
_entity.id
_entity.type
_entity.pdbx_description
1 polymer ?
#
loop_
_entity_poly.entity_id
_entity_poly.type
_entity_poly.pdbx_seq_one_letter_code
_entity_poly.pdbx_strand_id
1 'polypeptide(L)'
;GYGGGVIGRYCDQQQMFPSVAHFHTVRVNQPSAKFYSTDYLRAFCDICEYRGSGITNMHGSTGDMVMLGTTTEQLEPIFFDLTHDLGNDIGGSGSNLRTPSDCIGPGRCEFACYDTMGMCYEMTMAFQDELHRPAFPYKFKFKFDGCPNCCVASIARSDMAFIGTW
;
A
#
# COMPACT_ATOMS: atom_id res chain seq x y z
N GLY A 1 0.20 -0.77 17.24
CA GLY A 1 1.04 0.40 17.62
C GLY A 1 1.20 1.44 16.52
N TYR A 2 0.33 1.43 15.51
CA TYR A 2 0.35 2.33 14.36
C TYR A 2 -0.85 3.27 14.40
N GLY A 3 -0.71 4.46 13.83
CA GLY A 3 -1.77 5.48 13.77
C GLY A 3 -2.51 5.53 12.43
N GLY A 4 -2.23 4.59 11.51
CA GLY A 4 -2.80 4.53 10.17
C GLY A 4 -2.71 3.13 9.56
N GLY A 5 -3.15 3.00 8.30
CA GLY A 5 -3.12 1.78 7.48
C GLY A 5 -4.49 1.11 7.30
N VAL A 6 -5.47 1.41 8.16
CA VAL A 6 -6.85 0.91 8.05
C VAL A 6 -7.81 2.08 7.85
N ILE A 7 -8.72 1.96 6.89
CA ILE A 7 -9.81 2.91 6.66
C ILE A 7 -11.11 2.31 7.18
N GLY A 8 -11.57 2.81 8.34
CA GLY A 8 -12.85 2.46 8.92
C GLY A 8 -14.02 2.89 8.03
N ARG A 9 -15.00 2.00 7.88
CA ARG A 9 -16.24 2.25 7.14
C ARG A 9 -17.36 1.40 7.71
N TYR A 10 -18.55 2.00 7.78
CA TYR A 10 -19.77 1.39 8.29
C TYR A 10 -20.91 1.62 7.29
N CYS A 11 -21.75 0.61 7.09
CA CYS A 11 -22.99 0.76 6.33
C CYS A 11 -23.99 1.61 7.14
N ASP A 12 -24.76 2.45 6.44
CA ASP A 12 -25.83 3.28 7.03
C ASP A 12 -27.14 2.51 7.25
N GLN A 13 -27.26 1.30 6.68
CA GLN A 13 -28.42 0.40 6.77
C GLN A 13 -28.05 -0.96 7.39
N GLN A 14 -27.44 -0.93 8.58
CA GLN A 14 -26.84 -2.14 9.21
C GLN A 14 -27.85 -3.26 9.47
N GLN A 15 -29.11 -2.95 9.77
CA GLN A 15 -30.15 -3.96 9.96
C GLN A 15 -30.53 -4.66 8.65
N MET A 16 -30.49 -3.94 7.53
CA MET A 16 -30.81 -4.46 6.20
C MET A 16 -29.61 -5.24 5.62
N PHE A 17 -28.39 -4.78 5.88
CA PHE A 17 -27.16 -5.37 5.38
C PHE A 17 -26.15 -5.66 6.51
N PRO A 18 -26.45 -6.60 7.41
CA PRO A 18 -25.62 -6.85 8.60
C PRO A 18 -24.20 -7.31 8.24
N SER A 19 -24.02 -8.03 7.12
CA SER A 19 -22.71 -8.53 6.68
C SER A 19 -21.71 -7.44 6.30
N VAL A 20 -22.16 -6.20 6.07
CA VAL A 20 -21.31 -5.05 5.76
C VAL A 20 -21.51 -3.91 6.77
N ALA A 21 -22.09 -4.22 7.94
CA ALA A 21 -22.21 -3.25 9.03
C ALA A 21 -20.83 -2.64 9.36
N HIS A 22 -19.78 -3.48 9.40
CA HIS A 22 -18.38 -3.07 9.34
C HIS A 22 -17.81 -3.53 8.00
N PHE A 23 -17.16 -2.63 7.28
CA PHE A 23 -16.54 -2.95 5.99
C PHE A 23 -15.21 -2.23 5.82
N HIS A 24 -14.31 -2.48 6.77
CA HIS A 24 -13.04 -1.77 6.87
C HIS A 24 -12.09 -2.17 5.74
N THR A 25 -11.31 -1.21 5.26
CA THR A 25 -10.29 -1.45 4.24
C THR A 25 -8.92 -1.49 4.88
N VAL A 26 -8.16 -2.56 4.66
CA VAL A 26 -6.76 -2.67 5.10
C VAL A 26 -5.86 -2.40 3.90
N ARG A 27 -4.93 -1.46 4.04
CA ARG A 27 -3.88 -1.20 3.05
C ARG A 27 -2.67 -2.04 3.40
N VAL A 28 -2.20 -2.83 2.44
CA VAL A 28 -1.00 -3.67 2.59
C VAL A 28 0.08 -3.14 1.67
N ASN A 29 1.29 -2.96 2.22
CA ASN A 29 2.40 -2.38 1.48
C ASN A 29 2.83 -3.33 0.35
N GLN A 30 2.97 -2.80 -0.86
CA GLN A 30 3.30 -3.58 -2.05
C GLN A 30 4.81 -3.62 -2.31
N PRO A 31 5.36 -4.69 -2.94
CA PRO A 31 6.72 -4.67 -3.45
C PRO A 31 6.92 -3.59 -4.54
N SER A 32 8.13 -3.05 -4.64
CA SER A 32 8.52 -2.10 -5.70
C SER A 32 8.18 -2.64 -7.09
N ALA A 33 7.71 -1.77 -7.97
CA ALA A 33 7.21 -2.10 -9.31
C ALA A 33 6.11 -3.18 -9.39
N LYS A 34 5.55 -3.64 -8.25
CA LYS A 34 4.44 -4.62 -8.18
C LYS A 34 4.77 -5.97 -8.82
N PHE A 35 6.01 -6.44 -8.69
CA PHE A 35 6.36 -7.83 -9.05
C PHE A 35 5.94 -8.79 -7.93
N TYR A 36 5.35 -9.92 -8.31
CA TYR A 36 4.89 -10.93 -7.35
C TYR A 36 5.25 -12.34 -7.83
N SER A 37 5.47 -13.25 -6.88
CA SER A 37 5.35 -14.69 -7.13
C SER A 37 3.90 -15.12 -6.95
N THR A 38 3.50 -16.22 -7.59
CA THR A 38 2.15 -16.79 -7.39
C THR A 38 1.95 -17.28 -5.96
N ASP A 39 3.01 -17.76 -5.31
CA ASP A 39 2.93 -18.32 -3.97
C ASP A 39 2.59 -17.23 -2.95
N TYR A 40 3.23 -16.06 -3.08
CA TYR A 40 2.89 -14.89 -2.28
C TYR A 40 1.43 -14.46 -2.47
N LEU A 41 0.97 -14.34 -3.73
CA LEU A 41 -0.39 -13.89 -4.01
C LEU A 41 -1.45 -14.88 -3.51
N ARG A 42 -1.20 -16.19 -3.60
CA ARG A 42 -2.09 -17.21 -3.05
C ARG A 42 -2.20 -17.06 -1.54
N ALA A 43 -1.08 -16.98 -0.84
CA ALA A 43 -1.07 -16.83 0.61
C ALA A 43 -1.72 -15.51 1.07
N PHE A 44 -1.54 -14.41 0.33
CA PHE A 44 -2.27 -13.16 0.57
C PHE A 44 -3.78 -13.31 0.38
N CYS A 45 -4.21 -13.99 -0.70
CA CYS A 45 -5.63 -14.28 -0.95
C CYS A 45 -6.24 -15.16 0.14
N ASP A 46 -5.51 -16.15 0.65
CA ASP A 46 -5.98 -17.00 1.75
C ASP A 46 -6.34 -16.12 2.96
N ILE A 47 -5.43 -15.24 3.40
CA ILE A 47 -5.69 -14.27 4.50
C ILE A 47 -6.92 -13.39 4.20
N CYS A 48 -7.06 -12.90 2.96
CA CYS A 48 -8.21 -12.09 2.55
C CYS A 48 -9.53 -12.85 2.65
N GLU A 49 -9.52 -14.15 2.38
CA GLU A 49 -10.71 -14.99 2.38
C GLU A 49 -11.13 -15.40 3.79
N TYR A 50 -10.20 -15.88 4.63
CA TYR A 50 -10.57 -16.36 5.97
C TYR A 50 -10.67 -15.27 7.04
N ARG A 51 -10.12 -14.06 6.81
CA ARG A 51 -10.26 -12.91 7.74
C ARG A 51 -10.99 -11.71 7.18
N GLY A 52 -11.33 -11.71 5.90
CA GLY A 52 -11.94 -10.57 5.23
C GLY A 52 -13.15 -10.96 4.40
N SER A 53 -13.46 -10.13 3.41
CA SER A 53 -14.54 -10.36 2.45
C SER A 53 -14.14 -11.25 1.26
N GLY A 54 -12.85 -11.58 1.12
CA GLY A 54 -12.28 -12.15 -0.11
C GLY A 54 -12.18 -11.16 -1.29
N ILE A 55 -12.55 -9.89 -1.12
CA ILE A 55 -12.53 -8.87 -2.18
C ILE A 55 -11.27 -8.02 -2.05
N THR A 56 -10.60 -7.76 -3.17
CA THR A 56 -9.39 -6.94 -3.21
C THR A 56 -9.43 -5.87 -4.30
N ASN A 57 -8.66 -4.80 -4.12
CA ASN A 57 -8.23 -3.95 -5.23
C ASN A 57 -6.74 -4.17 -5.47
N MET A 58 -6.40 -4.57 -6.70
CA MET A 58 -5.02 -4.77 -7.16
C MET A 58 -4.73 -3.75 -8.28
N HIS A 59 -4.35 -2.52 -7.98
CA HIS A 59 -3.90 -1.94 -6.69
C HIS A 59 -4.66 -0.64 -6.37
N GLY A 60 -4.46 -0.12 -5.15
CA GLY A 60 -4.83 1.25 -4.83
C GLY A 60 -4.03 2.27 -5.64
N SER A 61 -4.62 3.45 -5.91
CA SER A 61 -3.97 4.49 -6.71
C SER A 61 -2.66 5.04 -6.09
N THR A 62 -2.44 4.90 -4.79
CA THR A 62 -1.13 5.26 -4.21
C THR A 62 -0.11 4.20 -4.58
N GLY A 63 -0.43 2.93 -4.32
CA GLY A 63 0.40 1.76 -4.66
C GLY A 63 -0.07 0.49 -3.95
N ASP A 64 -0.69 0.65 -2.78
CA ASP A 64 -1.03 -0.43 -1.84
C ASP A 64 -1.83 -1.57 -2.49
N MET A 65 -1.57 -2.80 -2.04
CA MET A 65 -2.58 -3.85 -2.11
C MET A 65 -3.72 -3.52 -1.14
N VAL A 66 -4.94 -3.86 -1.49
CA VAL A 66 -6.11 -3.45 -0.71
C VAL A 66 -6.96 -4.67 -0.38
N MET A 67 -7.10 -4.98 0.91
CA MET A 67 -8.12 -5.91 1.40
C MET A 67 -9.40 -5.10 1.64
N LEU A 68 -10.45 -5.38 0.86
CA LEU A 68 -11.66 -4.56 0.82
C LEU A 68 -12.78 -5.20 1.64
N GLY A 69 -12.86 -4.86 2.93
CA GLY A 69 -13.92 -5.30 3.80
C GLY A 69 -13.45 -6.33 4.80
N THR A 70 -13.51 -5.95 6.07
CA THR A 70 -13.34 -6.80 7.24
C THR A 70 -13.99 -6.12 8.46
N THR A 71 -14.02 -6.80 9.59
CA THR A 71 -14.56 -6.27 10.86
C THR A 71 -13.43 -5.78 11.78
N THR A 72 -13.79 -5.05 12.84
CA THR A 72 -12.81 -4.47 13.77
C THR A 72 -11.95 -5.54 14.45
N GLU A 73 -12.56 -6.67 14.80
CA GLU A 73 -11.94 -7.75 15.57
C GLU A 73 -10.91 -8.52 14.73
N GLN A 74 -11.00 -8.44 13.40
CA GLN A 74 -10.08 -9.10 12.48
C GLN A 74 -8.85 -8.24 12.15
N LEU A 75 -8.81 -6.96 12.53
CA LEU A 75 -7.71 -6.06 12.14
C LEU A 75 -6.35 -6.51 12.69
N GLU A 76 -6.27 -6.79 13.99
CA GLU A 76 -5.02 -7.27 14.62
C GLU A 76 -4.66 -8.69 14.18
N PRO A 77 -5.59 -9.66 14.05
CA PRO A 77 -5.29 -10.96 13.45
C PRO A 77 -4.79 -10.89 12.01
N ILE A 78 -5.37 -10.03 11.17
CA ILE A 78 -4.86 -9.78 9.80
C ILE A 78 -3.43 -9.23 9.87
N PHE A 79 -3.20 -8.24 10.73
CA PHE A 79 -1.86 -7.66 10.89
C PHE A 79 -0.83 -8.70 11.37
N PHE A 80 -1.22 -9.56 12.31
CA PHE A 80 -0.37 -10.63 12.81
C PHE A 80 0.03 -11.60 11.70
N ASP A 81 -0.93 -12.14 10.95
CA ASP A 81 -0.65 -13.09 9.87
C ASP A 81 0.16 -12.44 8.73
N LEU A 82 -0.16 -11.20 8.35
CA LEU A 82 0.62 -10.46 7.35
C LEU A 82 2.09 -10.33 7.76
N THR A 83 2.36 -10.00 9.03
CA THR A 83 3.72 -9.77 9.52
C THR A 83 4.48 -11.07 9.84
N HIS A 84 3.82 -12.05 10.43
CA HIS A 84 4.47 -13.29 10.91
C HIS A 84 4.55 -14.36 9.82
N ASP A 85 3.52 -14.48 8.97
CA ASP A 85 3.46 -15.53 7.94
C ASP A 85 3.96 -15.03 6.58
N LEU A 86 3.64 -13.78 6.20
CA LEU A 86 4.06 -13.21 4.90
C LEU A 86 5.27 -12.28 5.00
N GLY A 87 5.68 -11.85 6.19
CA GLY A 87 6.75 -10.86 6.35
C GLY A 87 6.42 -9.50 5.75
N ASN A 88 5.13 -9.17 5.61
CA ASN A 88 4.65 -7.95 4.99
C ASN A 88 4.02 -7.01 6.02
N ASP A 89 4.33 -5.72 5.88
CA ASP A 89 3.73 -4.68 6.71
C ASP A 89 2.56 -3.98 5.97
N ILE A 90 1.79 -3.19 6.72
CA ILE A 90 0.67 -2.39 6.23
C ILE A 90 1.16 -1.11 5.54
N GLY A 91 0.30 -0.55 4.70
CA GLY A 91 0.53 0.72 4.02
C GLY A 91 0.16 1.95 4.85
N GLY A 92 0.34 3.13 4.26
CA GLY A 92 0.12 4.41 4.95
C GLY A 92 -1.27 5.03 4.76
N SER A 93 -1.83 5.62 5.81
CA SER A 93 -3.01 6.50 5.76
C SER A 93 -3.05 7.52 6.89
N GLY A 94 -3.62 8.71 6.66
CA GLY A 94 -3.66 9.79 7.65
C GLY A 94 -2.73 10.96 7.29
N SER A 95 -2.32 11.75 8.28
CA SER A 95 -1.37 12.86 8.11
C SER A 95 0.08 12.38 8.32
N ASN A 96 0.51 11.51 7.41
CA ASN A 96 1.79 10.79 7.41
C ASN A 96 2.39 10.76 6.00
N LEU A 97 3.60 10.21 5.91
CA LEU A 97 4.08 9.64 4.67
C LEU A 97 3.12 8.53 4.23
N ARG A 98 2.75 8.53 2.95
CA ARG A 98 1.97 7.45 2.34
C ARG A 98 2.91 6.52 1.61
N THR A 99 2.41 5.31 1.37
CA THR A 99 3.11 4.25 0.65
C THR A 99 3.77 4.77 -0.62
N PRO A 100 5.12 4.79 -0.66
CA PRO A 100 5.85 5.16 -1.85
C PRO A 100 5.59 4.17 -2.99
N SER A 101 5.83 4.63 -4.22
CA SER A 101 5.67 3.76 -5.40
C SER A 101 6.47 4.27 -6.58
N ASP A 102 6.86 3.34 -7.42
CA ASP A 102 7.79 3.53 -8.53
C ASP A 102 7.21 3.04 -9.86
N CYS A 103 7.80 3.51 -10.96
CA CYS A 103 7.65 2.84 -12.25
C CYS A 103 8.54 1.59 -12.31
N ILE A 104 8.40 0.79 -13.38
CA ILE A 104 9.13 -0.48 -13.52
C ILE A 104 10.66 -0.33 -13.52
N GLY A 105 11.18 0.87 -13.78
CA GLY A 105 12.61 1.18 -13.69
C GLY A 105 13.51 0.21 -14.45
N PRO A 106 14.68 -0.15 -13.88
CA PRO A 106 15.61 -1.09 -14.52
C PRO A 106 15.09 -2.53 -14.55
N GLY A 107 13.97 -2.82 -13.88
CA GLY A 107 13.37 -4.15 -13.91
C GLY A 107 12.94 -4.58 -15.32
N ARG A 108 12.57 -3.63 -16.20
CA ARG A 108 12.23 -3.92 -17.61
C ARG A 108 12.20 -2.72 -18.56
N CYS A 109 12.83 -1.60 -18.23
CA CYS A 109 12.84 -0.40 -19.10
C CYS A 109 14.27 0.06 -19.38
N GLU A 110 14.64 0.10 -20.67
CA GLU A 110 15.93 0.58 -21.15
C GLU A 110 16.10 2.11 -21.03
N PHE A 111 15.03 2.84 -20.71
CA PHE A 111 15.07 4.29 -20.48
C PHE A 111 15.29 4.67 -19.02
N ALA A 112 15.42 3.71 -18.09
CA ALA A 112 15.60 4.01 -16.68
C ALA A 112 16.96 4.69 -16.43
N CYS A 113 16.94 5.95 -15.98
CA CYS A 113 18.14 6.71 -15.66
C CYS A 113 18.71 6.41 -14.26
N TYR A 114 17.94 5.72 -13.41
CA TYR A 114 18.37 5.25 -12.09
C TYR A 114 17.52 4.06 -11.63
N ASP A 115 17.95 3.39 -10.55
CA ASP A 115 17.20 2.31 -9.91
C ASP A 115 16.02 2.84 -9.09
N THR A 116 14.86 3.01 -9.74
CA THR A 116 13.62 3.46 -9.09
C THR A 116 13.12 2.46 -8.05
N MET A 117 13.33 1.16 -8.30
CA MET A 117 12.82 0.09 -7.43
C MET A 117 13.60 0.07 -6.11
N GLY A 118 14.93 0.14 -6.21
CA GLY A 118 15.83 0.24 -5.06
C GLY A 118 15.57 1.50 -4.26
N MET A 119 15.50 2.67 -4.91
CA MET A 119 15.23 3.93 -4.21
C MET A 119 13.86 3.92 -3.52
N CYS A 120 12.82 3.38 -4.16
CA CYS A 120 11.49 3.29 -3.56
C CYS A 120 11.49 2.40 -2.31
N TYR A 121 12.17 1.26 -2.36
CA TYR A 121 12.29 0.35 -1.23
C TYR A 121 13.07 1.01 -0.07
N GLU A 122 14.26 1.53 -0.36
CA GLU A 122 15.12 2.17 0.66
C GLU A 122 14.41 3.33 1.36
N MET A 123 13.73 4.21 0.62
CA MET A 123 12.97 5.32 1.20
C MET A 123 11.77 4.83 2.01
N THR A 124 11.11 3.75 1.58
CA THR A 124 9.99 3.15 2.33
C THR A 124 10.47 2.58 3.67
N MET A 125 11.64 1.95 3.69
CA MET A 125 12.23 1.37 4.90
C MET A 125 12.82 2.43 5.82
N ALA A 126 13.48 3.45 5.26
CA ALA A 126 14.10 4.53 6.04
C ALA A 126 13.05 5.36 6.81
N PHE A 127 11.87 5.56 6.24
CA PHE A 127 10.81 6.42 6.81
C PHE A 127 9.59 5.62 7.29
N GLN A 128 9.83 4.43 7.85
CA GLN A 128 8.77 3.59 8.43
C GLN A 128 8.00 4.31 9.55
N ASP A 129 8.70 5.05 10.42
CA ASP A 129 8.04 5.77 11.51
C ASP A 129 7.07 6.82 10.96
N GLU A 130 7.53 7.65 10.02
CA GLU A 130 6.74 8.70 9.40
C GLU A 130 5.58 8.15 8.55
N LEU A 131 5.67 6.90 8.08
CA LEU A 131 4.60 6.22 7.36
C LEU A 131 3.55 5.65 8.32
N HIS A 132 3.96 5.03 9.42
CA HIS A 132 3.07 4.32 10.33
C HIS A 132 2.51 5.20 11.46
N ARG A 133 3.19 6.29 11.82
CA ARG A 133 2.84 7.19 12.93
C ARG A 133 2.65 8.62 12.40
N PRO A 134 1.40 9.06 12.16
CA PRO A 134 1.10 10.39 11.65
C PRO A 134 1.70 11.52 12.51
N ALA A 135 2.74 12.16 11.98
CA ALA A 135 3.47 13.26 12.63
C ALA A 135 3.45 14.56 11.80
N PHE A 136 2.88 14.54 10.59
CA PHE A 136 2.89 15.68 9.68
C PHE A 136 1.60 16.51 9.78
N PRO A 137 1.62 17.78 9.35
CA PRO A 137 0.39 18.58 9.25
C PRO A 137 -0.66 17.96 8.33
N TYR A 138 -0.21 17.27 7.26
CA TYR A 138 -1.08 16.58 6.33
C TYR A 138 -0.37 15.42 5.64
N LYS A 139 -1.04 14.75 4.69
CA LYS A 139 -0.46 13.63 3.94
C LYS A 139 0.74 14.09 3.10
N PHE A 140 1.74 13.22 2.98
CA PHE A 140 2.90 13.41 2.11
C PHE A 140 3.14 12.14 1.28
N LYS A 141 3.57 12.27 0.03
CA LYS A 141 3.76 11.14 -0.90
C LYS A 141 5.09 11.25 -1.64
N PHE A 142 5.74 10.10 -1.78
CA PHE A 142 6.86 9.90 -2.71
C PHE A 142 6.40 9.09 -3.92
N LYS A 143 6.85 9.49 -5.11
CA LYS A 143 6.80 8.67 -6.32
C LYS A 143 8.06 8.80 -7.16
N PHE A 144 8.49 7.67 -7.72
CA PHE A 144 9.79 7.53 -8.41
C PHE A 144 9.58 7.15 -9.88
N ASP A 145 9.91 8.06 -10.78
CA ASP A 145 9.90 7.86 -12.22
C ASP A 145 11.32 7.82 -12.77
N GLY A 146 11.67 6.74 -13.47
CA GLY A 146 13.02 6.51 -13.98
C GLY A 146 13.42 7.43 -15.13
N CYS A 147 12.47 8.11 -15.78
CA CYS A 147 12.70 9.06 -16.86
C CYS A 147 11.51 10.03 -17.02
N PRO A 148 11.60 11.07 -17.87
CA PRO A 148 10.54 12.06 -18.05
C PRO A 148 9.21 11.55 -18.62
N ASN A 149 9.14 10.29 -19.10
CA ASN A 149 7.88 9.67 -19.53
C ASN A 149 6.87 9.51 -18.37
N CYS A 150 7.34 9.56 -17.13
CA CYS A 150 6.50 9.71 -15.94
C CYS A 150 5.42 8.60 -15.81
N CYS A 151 5.83 7.33 -15.98
CA CYS A 151 4.94 6.18 -16.00
C CYS A 151 4.18 5.92 -14.68
N VAL A 152 4.70 6.34 -13.52
CA VAL A 152 3.95 6.31 -12.24
C VAL A 152 3.24 7.64 -11.94
N ALA A 153 3.37 8.62 -12.85
CA ALA A 153 2.79 9.95 -12.79
C ALA A 153 3.17 10.71 -11.50
N SER A 154 4.46 10.64 -11.12
CA SER A 154 4.99 11.27 -9.90
C SER A 154 4.66 12.77 -9.84
N ILE A 155 4.93 13.52 -10.91
CA ILE A 155 4.70 14.97 -10.96
C ILE A 155 3.26 15.40 -10.62
N ALA A 156 2.27 14.54 -10.85
CA ALA A 156 0.86 14.85 -10.63
C ALA A 156 0.28 14.20 -9.36
N ARG A 157 0.94 13.18 -8.80
CA ARG A 157 0.35 12.29 -7.77
C ARG A 157 1.21 12.08 -6.53
N SER A 158 2.34 12.79 -6.43
CA SER A 158 3.18 12.87 -5.23
C SER A 158 3.50 14.30 -4.85
N ASP A 159 3.68 14.54 -3.56
CA ASP A 159 4.14 15.81 -3.01
C ASP A 159 5.64 16.03 -3.31
N MET A 160 6.41 14.95 -3.37
CA MET A 160 7.80 14.95 -3.85
C MET A 160 7.98 13.89 -4.95
N ALA A 161 8.26 14.39 -6.15
CA ALA A 161 8.46 13.60 -7.36
C ALA A 161 9.95 13.46 -7.67
N PHE A 162 10.40 12.23 -7.90
CA PHE A 162 11.78 11.93 -8.31
C PHE A 162 11.76 11.49 -9.77
N ILE A 163 12.30 12.31 -10.67
CA ILE A 163 12.25 12.07 -12.12
C ILE A 163 13.67 12.01 -12.66
N GLY A 164 14.04 10.87 -13.24
CA GLY A 164 15.39 10.61 -13.74
C GLY A 164 15.74 11.39 -15.01
N THR A 165 17.01 11.73 -15.14
CA THR A 165 17.66 12.33 -16.34
C THR A 165 19.13 11.89 -16.38
N TRP A 166 19.86 12.21 -17.45
CA TRP A 166 21.30 11.97 -17.63
C TRP A 166 22.19 13.10 -17.11
#